data_AF-A0A7V6PZT7-F1
#
_entry.id   AF-A0A7V6PZT7-F1
#
_cell.length_a   1.000
_cell.length_b   1.000
_cell.length_c   1.000
_cell.angle_alpha   90.00
_cell.angle_beta   90.00
_cell.angle_gamma   90.00
#
_symmetry.space_group_name_H-M   'P 1'
#
loop_
_entity.id
_entity.type
_entity.pdbx_description
1 polymer ?
#
loop_
_entity_poly.entity_id
_entity_poly.type
_entity_poly.pdbx_seq_one_letter_code
_entity_poly.pdbx_strand_id
1 'polypeptide(L)'
;EEQNYEEEKKKIIIDFLFLDLSICTRCQGTESSLEEAIKDVAKVLELAGVEVVLNKIHIDSKEKAIQYRFESSPTIRINGKDIQLEVKESLCESCGDLCGDEVDCRVWIYEGKEYNVPPKAMIIDAILREVYSDKKAQSNDIVDREAYQLPENLRRFFESVKKNKKCE
;
A
#
# COMPACT_ATOMS: atom_id res chain seq x y z
N GLU A 1 31.62 9.00 -32.68
CA GLU A 1 30.39 9.47 -32.04
C GLU A 1 29.82 8.32 -31.24
N GLU A 2 30.11 8.28 -29.95
CA GLU A 2 29.55 7.28 -29.04
C GLU A 2 28.10 7.71 -28.75
N GLN A 3 27.15 7.08 -29.43
CA GLN A 3 25.73 7.25 -29.14
C GLN A 3 25.44 6.56 -27.81
N ASN A 4 25.39 7.38 -26.76
CA ASN A 4 25.00 6.98 -25.43
C ASN A 4 23.48 6.72 -25.43
N TYR A 5 23.07 5.51 -25.80
CA TYR A 5 21.70 5.04 -25.56
C TYR A 5 21.59 4.73 -24.06
N GLU A 6 21.12 5.70 -23.27
CA GLU A 6 20.54 5.36 -21.98
C GLU A 6 19.30 4.51 -22.25
N GLU A 7 19.45 3.18 -22.16
CA GLU A 7 18.30 2.28 -22.13
C GLU A 7 17.39 2.73 -20.98
N GLU A 8 16.20 3.24 -21.31
CA GLU A 8 15.21 3.61 -20.30
C GLU A 8 14.87 2.38 -19.47
N LYS A 9 15.44 2.31 -18.27
CA LYS A 9 15.19 1.21 -17.33
C LYS A 9 13.70 1.09 -17.08
N LYS A 10 13.18 -0.14 -17.14
CA LYS A 10 11.78 -0.42 -16.80
C LYS A 10 11.56 0.00 -15.34
N LYS A 11 10.63 0.91 -15.08
CA LYS A 11 10.34 1.35 -13.71
C LYS A 11 9.16 0.61 -13.12
N ILE A 12 9.25 0.26 -11.84
CA ILE A 12 8.14 -0.21 -11.02
C ILE A 12 7.92 0.79 -9.91
N ILE A 13 6.71 1.32 -9.83
CA ILE A 13 6.30 2.27 -8.81
C ILE A 13 5.57 1.48 -7.72
N ILE A 14 6.08 1.56 -6.50
CA ILE A 14 5.46 0.95 -5.33
C ILE A 14 4.96 2.09 -4.44
N ASP A 15 3.65 2.16 -4.23
CA ASP A 15 3.05 3.10 -3.30
C ASP A 15 2.68 2.38 -2.00
N PHE A 16 3.21 2.87 -0.88
CA PHE A 16 2.85 2.44 0.46
C PHE A 16 2.01 3.52 1.12
N LEU A 17 0.71 3.26 1.28
CA LEU A 17 -0.26 4.16 1.87
C LEU A 17 -0.56 3.74 3.31
N PHE A 18 -0.49 4.68 4.25
CA PHE A 18 -0.63 4.39 5.68
C PHE A 18 -1.29 5.55 6.45
N LEU A 19 -1.92 5.23 7.58
CA LEU A 19 -2.50 6.22 8.51
C LEU A 19 -1.50 6.77 9.51
N ASP A 20 -0.58 5.93 10.01
CA ASP A 20 0.39 6.35 11.02
C ASP A 20 1.59 5.40 11.06
N LEU A 21 2.80 5.95 11.22
CA LEU A 21 4.04 5.18 11.44
C LEU A 21 4.68 5.48 12.80
N SER A 22 4.06 6.31 13.63
CA SER A 22 4.60 6.66 14.94
C SER A 22 4.30 5.58 15.99
N ILE A 23 3.09 5.04 15.99
CA ILE A 23 2.61 4.07 16.99
C ILE A 23 1.88 2.87 16.38
N CYS A 24 1.35 2.97 15.17
CA CYS A 24 0.59 1.87 14.57
C CYS A 24 1.49 0.69 14.17
N THR A 25 1.49 -0.36 14.99
CA THR A 25 2.33 -1.56 14.79
C THR A 25 2.06 -2.29 13.48
N ARG A 26 0.82 -2.28 12.97
CA ARG A 26 0.48 -2.86 11.66
C ARG A 26 1.10 -2.07 10.50
N CYS A 27 1.06 -0.75 10.56
CA CYS A 27 1.66 0.12 9.55
C CYS A 27 3.19 0.02 9.59
N GLN A 28 3.79 0.08 10.77
CA GLN A 28 5.24 -0.08 10.97
C GLN A 28 5.73 -1.46 10.50
N GLY A 29 5.03 -2.54 10.88
CA GLY A 29 5.38 -3.88 10.44
C GLY A 29 5.25 -4.06 8.92
N THR A 30 4.26 -3.41 8.31
CA THR A 30 4.08 -3.41 6.85
C THR A 30 5.20 -2.65 6.14
N GLU A 31 5.59 -1.48 6.67
CA GLU A 31 6.74 -0.73 6.16
C GLU A 31 8.01 -1.58 6.20
N SER A 32 8.32 -2.18 7.34
CA SER A 32 9.49 -3.06 7.51
C SER A 32 9.44 -4.26 6.56
N SER A 33 8.30 -4.95 6.46
CA SER A 33 8.16 -6.10 5.56
C SER A 33 8.33 -5.71 4.10
N LEU A 34 7.84 -4.54 3.71
CA LEU A 34 7.98 -4.00 2.35
C LEU A 34 9.44 -3.63 2.03
N GLU A 35 10.11 -2.90 2.91
CA GLU A 35 11.51 -2.51 2.70
C GLU A 35 12.43 -3.74 2.62
N GLU A 36 12.21 -4.73 3.49
CA GLU A 36 12.93 -5.99 3.44
C GLU A 36 12.66 -6.75 2.15
N ALA A 37 11.40 -6.85 1.71
CA ALA A 37 11.05 -7.50 0.45
C ALA A 37 11.73 -6.82 -0.75
N ILE A 38 11.73 -5.49 -0.82
CA ILE A 38 12.40 -4.73 -1.88
C ILE A 38 13.92 -5.00 -1.85
N LYS A 39 14.52 -5.01 -0.66
CA LYS A 39 15.95 -5.32 -0.49
C LYS A 39 16.29 -6.74 -0.94
N ASP A 40 15.45 -7.72 -0.61
CA ASP A 40 15.64 -9.13 -0.96
C ASP A 40 15.61 -9.35 -2.49
N VAL A 41 14.80 -8.58 -3.23
CA VAL A 41 14.72 -8.67 -4.70
C VAL A 41 15.61 -7.68 -5.45
N ALA A 42 16.19 -6.70 -4.77
CA ALA A 42 16.90 -5.56 -5.39
C ALA A 42 17.93 -6.00 -6.42
N LYS A 43 18.73 -7.03 -6.10
CA LYS A 43 19.79 -7.50 -7.01
C LYS A 43 19.24 -8.12 -8.28
N VAL A 44 18.15 -8.88 -8.17
CA VAL A 44 17.49 -9.52 -9.32
C VAL A 44 16.88 -8.46 -10.24
N LEU A 45 16.24 -7.44 -9.66
CA LEU A 45 15.64 -6.34 -10.41
C LEU A 45 16.67 -5.47 -11.11
N GLU A 46 17.77 -5.14 -10.43
CA GLU A 46 18.90 -4.41 -11.02
C GLU A 46 19.45 -5.14 -12.25
N LEU A 47 19.72 -6.45 -12.13
CA LEU A 47 20.21 -7.29 -13.23
C LEU A 47 19.20 -7.43 -14.37
N ALA A 48 17.91 -7.31 -14.07
CA ALA A 48 16.84 -7.31 -15.06
C ALA A 48 16.60 -5.92 -15.71
N GLY A 49 17.42 -4.91 -15.38
CA GLY A 49 17.24 -3.55 -15.89
C GLY A 49 15.99 -2.85 -15.34
N VAL A 50 15.53 -3.27 -14.16
CA VAL A 50 14.33 -2.73 -13.50
C VAL A 50 14.72 -1.81 -12.34
N GLU A 51 14.19 -0.59 -12.35
CA GLU A 51 14.31 0.37 -11.26
C GLU A 51 13.04 0.32 -10.39
N VAL A 52 13.22 0.24 -9.06
CA VAL A 52 12.11 0.31 -8.10
C VAL A 52 12.06 1.69 -7.47
N VAL A 53 10.88 2.31 -7.51
CA VAL A 53 10.60 3.59 -6.85
C VAL A 53 9.57 3.35 -5.74
N LEU A 54 9.97 3.55 -4.48
CA LEU A 54 9.07 3.43 -3.33
C LEU A 54 8.57 4.81 -2.91
N ASN A 55 7.26 5.03 -2.96
CA ASN A 55 6.59 6.22 -2.44
C ASN A 55 5.89 5.88 -1.12
N LYS A 56 6.26 6.56 -0.05
CA LYS A 56 5.57 6.47 1.25
C LYS A 56 4.55 7.61 1.35
N ILE A 57 3.27 7.27 1.40
CA ILE A 57 2.16 8.20 1.30
C ILE A 57 1.35 8.17 2.61
N HIS A 58 1.63 9.15 3.47
CA HIS A 58 0.88 9.33 4.71
C HIS A 58 -0.52 9.89 4.41
N ILE A 59 -1.58 9.14 4.73
CA ILE A 59 -2.97 9.56 4.53
C ILE A 59 -3.49 10.20 5.83
N ASP A 60 -3.19 11.49 5.99
CA ASP A 60 -3.45 12.29 7.20
C ASP A 60 -4.81 13.01 7.20
N SER A 61 -5.58 12.88 6.13
CA SER A 61 -6.80 13.66 5.90
C SER A 61 -7.81 12.93 5.02
N LYS A 62 -9.09 13.30 5.16
CA LYS A 62 -10.20 12.75 4.36
C LYS A 62 -10.00 13.08 2.88
N GLU A 63 -9.53 14.28 2.60
CA GLU A 63 -9.27 14.80 1.25
C GLU A 63 -8.18 13.96 0.57
N LYS A 64 -7.12 13.60 1.30
CA LYS A 64 -6.06 12.73 0.79
C LYS A 64 -6.53 11.29 0.62
N ALA A 65 -7.34 10.76 1.53
CA ALA A 65 -7.95 9.44 1.37
C ALA A 65 -8.80 9.37 0.08
N ILE A 66 -9.57 10.41 -0.23
CA ILE A 66 -10.36 10.54 -1.47
C ILE A 66 -9.44 10.64 -2.69
N GLN A 67 -8.43 11.51 -2.66
CA GLN A 67 -7.46 11.69 -3.76
C GLN A 67 -6.80 10.36 -4.14
N TYR A 68 -6.41 9.56 -3.14
CA TYR A 68 -5.74 8.28 -3.35
C TYR A 68 -6.70 7.10 -3.43
N ARG A 69 -8.01 7.31 -3.33
CA ARG A 69 -9.02 6.24 -3.23
C ARG A 69 -8.59 5.18 -2.21
N PHE A 70 -8.21 5.62 -1.02
CA PHE A 70 -7.65 4.77 0.03
C PHE A 70 -8.78 4.03 0.73
N GLU A 71 -8.70 2.70 0.80
CA GLU A 71 -9.78 1.90 1.39
C GLU A 71 -9.47 1.51 2.83
N SER A 72 -8.25 1.02 3.07
CA SER A 72 -7.83 0.58 4.39
C SER A 72 -6.32 0.70 4.59
N SER A 73 -5.93 0.90 5.84
CA SER A 73 -4.53 1.01 6.22
C SER A 73 -4.01 -0.30 6.80
N PRO A 74 -2.75 -0.67 6.54
CA PRO A 74 -1.88 -0.16 5.48
C PRO A 74 -2.29 -0.69 4.10
N THR A 75 -1.85 -0.05 3.01
CA THR A 75 -2.05 -0.53 1.62
C THR A 75 -0.75 -0.46 0.83
N ILE A 76 -0.47 -1.48 0.03
CA ILE A 76 0.66 -1.54 -0.89
C ILE A 76 0.10 -1.66 -2.32
N ARG A 77 0.55 -0.77 -3.21
CA ARG A 77 0.20 -0.82 -4.63
C ARG A 77 1.44 -0.91 -5.47
N ILE A 78 1.41 -1.72 -6.52
CA ILE A 78 2.46 -1.82 -7.52
C ILE A 78 1.88 -1.34 -8.85
N ASN A 79 2.50 -0.33 -9.44
CA ASN A 79 2.02 0.37 -10.64
C ASN A 79 0.53 0.77 -10.54
N GLY A 80 0.14 1.28 -9.37
CA GLY A 80 -1.23 1.71 -9.07
C GLY A 80 -2.24 0.59 -8.79
N LYS A 81 -1.82 -0.68 -8.80
CA LYS A 81 -2.67 -1.83 -8.49
C LYS A 81 -2.38 -2.37 -7.10
N ASP A 82 -3.43 -2.53 -6.29
CA ASP A 82 -3.30 -3.16 -4.98
C ASP A 82 -2.77 -4.60 -5.11
N ILE A 83 -1.84 -4.99 -4.25
CA ILE A 83 -1.28 -6.35 -4.23
C ILE A 83 -2.31 -7.40 -3.75
N GLN A 84 -3.41 -6.98 -3.12
CA GLN A 84 -4.55 -7.82 -2.77
C GLN A 84 -5.86 -7.05 -2.98
N LEU A 85 -6.61 -7.42 -4.02
CA LEU A 85 -7.82 -6.70 -4.43
C LEU A 85 -8.95 -6.75 -3.39
N GLU A 86 -9.11 -7.86 -2.69
CA GLU A 86 -10.14 -7.99 -1.65
C GLU A 86 -9.62 -7.42 -0.33
N VAL A 87 -10.28 -6.38 0.17
CA VAL A 87 -9.97 -5.78 1.46
C VAL A 87 -10.73 -6.52 2.55
N LYS A 88 -9.99 -7.06 3.52
CA LYS A 88 -10.50 -7.57 4.78
C LYS A 88 -9.99 -6.69 5.90
N GLU A 89 -10.79 -6.49 6.94
CA GLU A 89 -10.46 -5.61 8.06
C GLU A 89 -10.72 -6.31 9.40
N SER A 90 -10.01 -5.85 10.42
CA SER A 90 -10.23 -6.24 11.81
C SER A 90 -9.85 -5.09 12.74
N LEU A 91 -10.33 -5.14 13.98
CA LEU A 91 -9.98 -4.15 15.00
C LEU A 91 -8.47 -3.96 15.14
N CYS A 92 -8.04 -2.70 15.12
CA CYS A 92 -6.66 -2.30 15.25
C CYS A 92 -6.46 -1.53 16.55
N GLU A 93 -5.92 -2.20 17.57
CA GLU A 93 -5.66 -1.59 18.88
C GLU A 93 -4.80 -0.33 18.75
N SER A 94 -3.70 -0.37 17.96
CA SER A 94 -2.81 0.78 17.84
C SER A 94 -3.45 2.01 17.15
N CYS A 95 -4.31 1.80 16.15
CA CYS A 95 -5.07 2.91 15.56
C CYS A 95 -6.19 3.37 16.47
N GLY A 96 -6.73 2.47 17.30
CA GLY A 96 -7.71 2.82 18.30
C GLY A 96 -7.13 3.69 19.40
N ASP A 97 -5.97 3.32 19.93
CA ASP A 97 -5.19 4.12 20.88
C ASP A 97 -4.84 5.50 20.30
N LEU A 98 -4.50 5.56 19.00
CA LEU A 98 -4.19 6.80 18.30
C LEU A 98 -5.38 7.76 18.23
N CYS A 99 -6.57 7.25 17.91
CA CYS A 99 -7.74 8.08 17.65
C CYS A 99 -8.71 8.16 18.83
N GLY A 100 -8.50 7.38 19.90
CA GLY A 100 -9.36 7.31 21.08
C GLY A 100 -10.72 6.66 20.82
N ASP A 101 -10.83 5.81 19.79
CA ASP A 101 -12.07 5.14 19.38
C ASP A 101 -11.77 3.83 18.63
N GLU A 102 -12.74 2.94 18.46
CA GLU A 102 -12.53 1.68 17.75
C GLU A 102 -12.41 1.89 16.24
N VAL A 103 -11.29 1.45 15.65
CA VAL A 103 -11.03 1.52 14.21
C VAL A 103 -10.53 0.17 13.70
N ASP A 104 -11.16 -0.28 12.61
CA ASP A 104 -10.71 -1.46 11.87
C ASP A 104 -9.61 -1.06 10.87
N CYS A 105 -8.59 -1.91 10.75
CA CYS A 105 -7.52 -1.78 9.77
C CYS A 105 -7.36 -3.07 8.99
N ARG A 106 -6.63 -2.98 7.88
CA ARG A 106 -6.45 -4.05 6.92
C ARG A 106 -5.88 -5.31 7.56
N VAL A 107 -6.38 -6.44 7.06
CA VAL A 107 -5.89 -7.79 7.24
C VAL A 107 -5.48 -8.34 5.87
N TRP A 108 -4.32 -8.97 5.84
CA TRP A 108 -3.75 -9.58 4.65
C TRP A 108 -4.08 -11.06 4.63
N ILE A 109 -4.43 -11.60 3.46
CA ILE A 109 -4.70 -13.02 3.27
C ILE A 109 -3.62 -13.56 2.32
N TYR A 110 -2.82 -14.48 2.84
CA TYR A 110 -1.78 -15.14 2.04
C TYR A 110 -1.77 -16.63 2.36
N GLU A 111 -1.83 -17.47 1.32
CA GLU A 111 -1.92 -18.94 1.45
C GLU A 111 -3.04 -19.42 2.39
N GLY A 112 -4.20 -18.75 2.34
CA GLY A 112 -5.37 -19.08 3.16
C GLY A 112 -5.25 -18.70 4.64
N LYS A 113 -4.22 -17.97 5.03
CA LYS A 113 -4.00 -17.47 6.40
C LYS A 113 -4.11 -15.97 6.48
N GLU A 114 -4.59 -15.48 7.61
CA GLU A 114 -4.73 -14.06 7.91
C GLU A 114 -3.50 -13.52 8.64
N TYR A 115 -3.10 -12.31 8.27
CA TYR A 115 -1.98 -11.61 8.86
C TYR A 115 -2.32 -10.14 9.08
N ASN A 116 -1.92 -9.59 10.23
CA ASN A 116 -2.01 -8.16 10.51
C ASN A 116 -0.90 -7.34 9.83
N VAL A 117 0.15 -8.02 9.37
CA VAL A 117 1.30 -7.49 8.63
C VAL A 117 1.53 -8.42 7.43
N PRO A 118 1.65 -7.91 6.19
CA PRO A 118 1.77 -8.78 5.03
C PRO A 118 3.08 -9.57 5.10
N PRO A 119 3.06 -10.91 4.92
CA PRO A 119 4.28 -11.68 4.83
C PRO A 119 5.17 -11.18 3.70
N LYS A 120 6.49 -11.15 3.90
CA LYS A 120 7.44 -10.72 2.87
C LYS A 120 7.29 -11.49 1.55
N ALA A 121 7.02 -12.80 1.64
CA ALA A 121 6.80 -13.65 0.48
C ALA A 121 5.65 -13.14 -0.40
N MET A 122 4.55 -12.67 0.19
CA MET A 122 3.42 -12.07 -0.53
C MET A 122 3.85 -10.85 -1.34
N ILE A 123 4.67 -9.97 -0.74
CA ILE A 123 5.15 -8.74 -1.37
C ILE A 123 6.13 -9.07 -2.50
N ILE A 124 7.08 -9.99 -2.25
CA ILE A 124 8.03 -10.47 -3.25
C ILE A 124 7.30 -11.06 -4.46
N ASP A 125 6.32 -11.93 -4.21
CA ASP A 125 5.49 -12.53 -5.26
C ASP A 125 4.80 -11.46 -6.11
N ALA A 126 4.23 -10.44 -5.48
CA ALA A 126 3.56 -9.35 -6.18
C ALA A 126 4.54 -8.54 -7.05
N ILE A 127 5.73 -8.22 -6.53
CA ILE A 127 6.78 -7.50 -7.29
C ILE A 127 7.22 -8.33 -8.50
N LEU A 128 7.58 -9.61 -8.29
CA LEU A 128 8.08 -10.47 -9.37
C LEU A 128 7.00 -10.71 -10.43
N ARG A 129 5.73 -10.90 -10.02
CA ARG A 129 4.61 -11.01 -10.97
C ARG A 129 4.50 -9.78 -11.85
N GLU A 130 4.61 -8.56 -11.30
CA GLU A 130 4.54 -7.34 -12.12
C GLU A 130 5.76 -7.20 -13.07
N VAL A 131 6.94 -7.62 -12.62
CA VAL A 131 8.16 -7.61 -13.45
C VAL A 131 8.02 -8.53 -14.65
N TYR A 132 7.50 -9.74 -14.45
CA TYR A 132 7.49 -10.80 -15.45
C TYR A 132 6.15 -11.01 -16.15
N SER A 133 5.10 -10.26 -15.79
CA SER A 133 3.82 -10.31 -16.51
C SER A 133 3.94 -9.71 -17.91
N ASP A 134 3.45 -10.43 -18.91
CA ASP A 134 3.37 -9.92 -20.29
C ASP A 134 2.33 -8.79 -20.38
N LYS A 135 2.82 -7.56 -20.61
CA LYS A 135 1.99 -6.33 -20.73
C LYS A 135 0.98 -6.37 -21.90
N LYS A 136 0.99 -7.40 -22.75
CA LYS A 136 0.11 -7.53 -23.93
C LYS A 136 -1.37 -7.82 -23.59
N ALA A 137 -1.70 -8.16 -22.35
CA ALA A 137 -3.06 -8.48 -21.94
C ALA A 137 -3.85 -7.31 -21.30
N GLN A 138 -3.30 -6.10 -21.21
CA GLN A 138 -3.96 -4.97 -20.54
C GLN A 138 -4.42 -3.91 -21.54
N SER A 139 -5.26 -4.32 -22.48
CA SER A 139 -6.05 -3.39 -23.30
C SER A 139 -7.37 -3.08 -22.59
N ASN A 140 -7.58 -1.80 -22.26
CA ASN A 140 -8.89 -1.15 -22.17
C ASN A 140 -9.90 -1.60 -21.10
N ASP A 141 -9.45 -1.89 -19.88
CA ASP A 141 -10.38 -1.85 -18.75
C ASP A 141 -10.55 -0.41 -18.27
N ILE A 142 -11.27 0.40 -19.06
CA ILE A 142 -12.10 1.46 -18.49
C ILE A 142 -13.23 0.71 -17.75
N VAL A 143 -12.88 0.14 -16.60
CA VAL A 143 -13.90 -0.22 -15.62
C VAL A 143 -14.55 1.10 -15.27
N ASP A 144 -15.86 1.18 -15.47
CA ASP A 144 -16.69 2.24 -14.93
C ASP A 144 -16.60 2.12 -13.39
N ARG A 145 -15.49 2.63 -12.84
CA ARG A 145 -15.17 2.52 -11.43
C ARG A 145 -16.13 3.46 -10.74
N GLU A 146 -17.08 2.88 -10.01
CA GLU A 146 -17.98 3.61 -9.12
C GLU A 146 -17.23 4.74 -8.41
N ALA A 147 -17.92 5.86 -8.25
CA ALA A 147 -17.36 7.00 -7.56
C ALA A 147 -16.92 6.57 -6.16
N TYR A 148 -15.63 6.77 -5.85
CA TYR A 148 -15.08 6.42 -4.55
C TYR A 148 -15.88 7.10 -3.44
N GLN A 149 -16.26 6.32 -2.43
CA GLN A 149 -16.85 6.83 -1.19
C GLN A 149 -15.88 6.55 -0.05
N LEU A 150 -15.71 7.53 0.84
CA LEU A 150 -14.86 7.38 2.02
C LEU A 150 -15.41 6.25 2.90
N PRO A 151 -14.68 5.14 3.09
CA PRO A 151 -15.21 4.00 3.84
C PRO A 151 -15.30 4.30 5.34
N GLU A 152 -16.12 3.51 6.03
CA GLU A 152 -16.53 3.78 7.42
C GLU A 152 -15.34 3.78 8.40
N ASN A 153 -14.39 2.87 8.23
CA ASN A 153 -13.14 2.80 9.00
C ASN A 153 -12.38 4.15 8.99
N LEU A 154 -12.20 4.75 7.81
CA LEU A 154 -11.49 6.02 7.62
C LEU A 154 -12.34 7.18 8.11
N ARG A 155 -13.66 7.14 7.88
CA ARG A 155 -14.58 8.15 8.39
C ARG A 155 -14.49 8.26 9.91
N ARG A 156 -14.54 7.12 10.61
CA ARG A 156 -14.38 7.02 12.08
C ARG A 156 -13.02 7.52 12.51
N PHE A 157 -11.94 6.98 11.94
CA PHE A 157 -10.57 7.37 12.27
C PHE A 157 -10.38 8.90 12.21
N PHE A 158 -10.72 9.54 11.09
CA PHE A 158 -10.53 10.98 10.92
C PHE A 158 -11.48 11.83 11.79
N GLU A 159 -12.66 11.34 12.14
CA GLU A 159 -13.55 12.02 13.07
C GLU A 159 -13.01 11.97 14.50
N SER A 160 -12.51 10.83 14.93
CA SER A 160 -12.00 10.63 16.28
C SER A 160 -10.67 11.39 16.49
N VAL A 161 -9.76 11.37 15.52
CA VAL A 161 -8.55 12.22 15.54
C VAL A 161 -8.91 13.71 15.62
N LYS A 162 -9.94 14.18 14.88
CA LYS A 162 -10.38 15.59 14.93
C LYS A 162 -11.02 15.96 16.27
N LYS A 163 -11.71 15.05 16.95
CA LYS A 163 -12.28 15.28 18.28
C LYS A 163 -11.19 15.42 19.33
N ASN A 164 -10.19 14.54 19.32
CA ASN A 164 -9.11 14.58 20.30
C ASN A 164 -8.29 15.87 20.21
N LYS A 165 -7.99 16.34 18.98
CA LYS A 165 -7.31 17.63 18.76
C LYS A 165 -8.09 18.87 19.23
N LYS A 166 -9.40 18.75 19.48
CA LYS A 166 -10.23 19.86 20.00
C LYS A 166 -10.35 19.87 21.53
N CYS A 167 -9.88 18.82 22.20
CA CYS A 167 -9.91 18.69 23.65
C CYS A 167 -8.53 18.97 24.31
N GLU A 168 -7.49 19.20 23.51
CA GLU A 168 -6.18 19.75 23.92
C GLU A 168 -6.13 21.28 23.72
#